data_AF-A0A8I3NIZ0-F1
#
_entry.id   AF-A0A8I3NIZ0-F1
#
_cell.length_a   1.000
_cell.length_b   1.000
_cell.length_c   1.000
_cell.angle_alpha   90.00
_cell.angle_beta   90.00
_cell.angle_gamma   90.00
#
_symmetry.space_group_name_H-M   'P 1'
#
loop_
_entity.id
_entity.type
_entity.pdbx_description
1 polymer ?
#
loop_
_entity_poly.entity_id
_entity_poly.type
_entity_poly.pdbx_seq_one_letter_code
_entity_poly.pdbx_strand_id
1 'polypeptide(L)'
;MGGACEGGGPNSGFRRVRAGARWPPPSACCTWVGWQRRWTTKFFMLLLFLLETSQIFRFLWIMKQNESELFGRTIRVNLAKPMRIKEGSSRPVWSDDDWLKKFSGKTLEENKEEEGSEPPKVETQEGEPAAKKARSNPQVYMDIKIGNKPAGRIQMLLRSDVVPMTAENFRCLCTHEKGFGFKGSSFHRIIPQFMCQGGDFTNHNGTGGKSIYGKKFDDENFILKHTGPGLLSMANSGPNTNGSQFFLTCDKTDWLDGKHVVFGEVTEGLDVLRQIEAQGSKDGKPKQKVIIADCGEYV
;
A
#
# COMPACT_ATOMS: atom_id res chain seq x y z
N MET A 1 -38.58 -25.22 60.85
CA MET A 1 -40.06 -25.28 60.92
C MET A 1 -40.53 -25.38 59.48
N GLY A 2 -40.67 -26.58 58.91
CA GLY A 2 -41.87 -27.44 59.01
C GLY A 2 -42.87 -26.98 57.95
N GLY A 3 -43.44 -27.77 57.04
CA GLY A 3 -43.44 -29.21 56.79
C GLY A 3 -44.25 -29.44 55.50
N ALA A 4 -44.04 -30.60 54.89
CA ALA A 4 -44.63 -31.06 53.63
C ALA A 4 -46.05 -31.66 53.79
N CYS A 5 -46.76 -31.86 52.66
CA CYS A 5 -47.34 -33.13 52.15
C CYS A 5 -48.46 -32.85 51.13
N GLU A 6 -48.31 -33.21 49.84
CA GLU A 6 -48.77 -34.47 49.15
C GLU A 6 -50.23 -34.39 48.66
N GLY A 7 -50.65 -34.90 47.49
CA GLY A 7 -50.04 -35.67 46.41
C GLY A 7 -51.12 -36.10 45.37
N GLY A 8 -50.71 -36.71 44.25
CA GLY A 8 -51.59 -37.54 43.39
C GLY A 8 -51.44 -37.42 41.87
N GLY A 9 -50.66 -38.30 41.22
CA GLY A 9 -50.81 -38.72 39.80
C GLY A 9 -51.80 -39.90 39.67
N PRO A 10 -51.85 -40.72 38.58
CA PRO A 10 -50.84 -40.90 37.50
C PRO A 10 -51.35 -41.21 36.05
N ASN A 11 -50.38 -41.25 35.11
CA ASN A 11 -50.17 -42.13 33.92
C ASN A 11 -51.13 -42.26 32.71
N SER A 12 -50.61 -41.95 31.51
CA SER A 12 -50.08 -42.93 30.50
C SER A 12 -50.32 -42.49 29.03
N GLY A 13 -49.33 -42.73 28.14
CA GLY A 13 -49.55 -42.61 26.68
C GLY A 13 -48.31 -42.38 25.82
N PHE A 14 -47.46 -43.39 25.68
CA PHE A 14 -46.29 -43.44 24.79
C PHE A 14 -46.72 -43.79 23.35
N ARG A 15 -46.22 -43.11 22.30
CA ARG A 15 -46.01 -43.69 20.96
C ARG A 15 -45.05 -42.87 20.08
N ARG A 16 -43.91 -43.52 19.73
CA ARG A 16 -43.03 -43.25 18.57
C ARG A 16 -43.82 -43.28 17.25
N VAL A 17 -43.29 -42.67 16.18
CA VAL A 17 -42.84 -43.35 14.93
C VAL A 17 -42.54 -42.37 13.77
N ARG A 18 -41.28 -42.47 13.29
CA ARG A 18 -40.71 -42.40 11.91
C ARG A 18 -40.63 -41.11 11.08
N ALA A 19 -39.38 -40.89 10.65
CA ALA A 19 -38.94 -40.24 9.42
C ALA A 19 -39.49 -40.91 8.15
N GLY A 20 -39.68 -40.11 7.10
CA GLY A 20 -40.04 -40.56 5.76
C GLY A 20 -39.79 -39.46 4.73
N ALA A 21 -38.62 -39.51 4.09
CA ALA A 21 -38.31 -38.75 2.89
C ALA A 21 -39.18 -39.23 1.72
N ARG A 22 -39.67 -38.30 0.87
CA ARG A 22 -40.22 -38.65 -0.44
C ARG A 22 -39.98 -37.53 -1.45
N TRP A 23 -39.07 -37.79 -2.38
CA TRP A 23 -38.87 -37.05 -3.63
C TRP A 23 -39.93 -37.49 -4.68
N PRO A 24 -40.37 -36.61 -5.59
CA PRO A 24 -41.06 -37.02 -6.82
C PRO A 24 -40.06 -37.24 -7.98
N PRO A 25 -40.40 -38.07 -8.99
CA PRO A 25 -39.49 -38.55 -10.04
C PRO A 25 -39.39 -37.61 -11.27
N PRO A 26 -38.44 -37.85 -12.19
CA PRO A 26 -38.13 -36.94 -13.29
C PRO A 26 -38.90 -37.29 -14.57
N SER A 27 -39.40 -36.28 -15.27
CA SER A 27 -39.87 -36.45 -16.66
C SER A 27 -39.72 -35.17 -17.47
N ALA A 28 -39.11 -35.36 -18.65
CA ALA A 28 -39.19 -34.55 -19.87
C ALA A 28 -38.23 -33.35 -20.03
N CYS A 29 -37.07 -33.68 -20.60
CA CYS A 29 -36.35 -32.93 -21.62
C CYS A 29 -37.30 -32.20 -22.59
N CYS A 30 -37.20 -30.87 -22.71
CA CYS A 30 -37.30 -30.12 -23.96
C CYS A 30 -37.18 -28.60 -23.72
N THR A 31 -36.57 -27.90 -24.67
CA THR A 31 -36.48 -26.42 -24.83
C THR A 31 -35.35 -25.66 -24.13
N TRP A 32 -34.09 -26.00 -24.47
CA TRP A 32 -32.91 -25.19 -24.15
C TRP A 32 -32.19 -24.70 -25.42
N VAL A 33 -32.90 -23.95 -26.29
CA VAL A 33 -32.27 -23.25 -27.44
C VAL A 33 -32.76 -21.79 -27.58
N GLY A 34 -33.74 -21.34 -26.79
CA GLY A 34 -34.35 -20.02 -26.93
C GLY A 34 -33.75 -18.88 -26.09
N TRP A 35 -32.87 -19.17 -25.11
CA TRP A 35 -32.50 -18.20 -24.08
C TRP A 35 -31.09 -17.60 -24.21
N GLN A 36 -30.24 -18.17 -25.08
CA GLN A 36 -28.84 -17.75 -25.22
C GLN A 36 -28.61 -16.64 -26.26
N ARG A 37 -29.63 -16.25 -27.05
CA ARG A 37 -29.54 -15.16 -28.05
C ARG A 37 -30.02 -13.78 -27.58
N ARG A 38 -30.60 -13.66 -26.37
CA ARG A 38 -31.17 -12.39 -25.87
C ARG A 38 -30.26 -11.62 -24.92
N TRP A 39 -29.24 -12.27 -24.37
CA TRP A 39 -28.25 -11.66 -23.46
C TRP A 39 -27.06 -11.03 -24.20
N THR A 40 -26.68 -11.57 -25.36
CA THR A 40 -25.53 -11.08 -26.12
C THR A 40 -25.80 -9.71 -26.76
N THR A 41 -27.02 -9.43 -27.22
CA THR A 41 -27.38 -8.14 -27.85
C THR A 41 -27.51 -7.00 -26.85
N LYS A 42 -28.05 -7.25 -25.65
CA LYS A 42 -28.16 -6.22 -24.60
C LYS A 42 -26.80 -5.86 -24.00
N PHE A 43 -25.90 -6.83 -23.87
CA PHE A 43 -24.53 -6.57 -23.41
C PHE A 43 -23.71 -5.83 -24.47
N PHE A 44 -23.90 -6.14 -25.76
CA PHE A 44 -23.26 -5.42 -26.86
C PHE A 44 -23.75 -3.97 -26.99
N MET A 45 -25.05 -3.71 -26.82
CA MET A 45 -25.56 -2.32 -26.85
C MET A 45 -25.08 -1.50 -25.65
N LEU A 46 -24.96 -2.10 -24.45
CA LEU A 46 -24.41 -1.39 -23.29
C LEU A 46 -22.91 -1.08 -23.46
N LEU A 47 -22.16 -2.01 -24.07
CA LEU A 47 -20.75 -1.82 -24.39
C LEU A 47 -20.55 -0.75 -25.49
N LEU A 48 -21.40 -0.73 -26.53
CA LEU A 48 -21.41 0.33 -27.55
C LEU A 48 -21.79 1.69 -26.96
N PHE A 49 -22.77 1.74 -26.05
CA PHE A 49 -23.15 2.97 -25.36
C PHE A 49 -22.06 3.48 -24.40
N LEU A 50 -21.33 2.57 -23.74
CA LEU A 50 -20.15 2.91 -22.93
C LEU A 50 -18.94 3.34 -23.79
N LEU A 51 -18.78 2.79 -24.99
CA LEU A 51 -17.76 3.22 -25.96
C LEU A 51 -18.12 4.58 -26.60
N GLU A 52 -19.38 4.82 -26.95
CA GLU A 52 -19.84 6.10 -27.49
C GLU A 52 -19.73 7.23 -26.45
N THR A 53 -20.12 6.97 -25.19
CA THR A 53 -19.93 7.94 -24.10
C THR A 53 -18.45 8.24 -23.83
N SER A 54 -17.56 7.25 -23.99
CA SER A 54 -16.11 7.47 -23.87
C SER A 54 -15.50 8.26 -25.04
N GLN A 55 -16.03 8.12 -26.27
CA GLN A 55 -15.62 8.94 -27.42
C GLN A 55 -16.15 10.39 -27.30
N ILE A 56 -17.37 10.57 -26.80
CA ILE A 56 -17.95 11.89 -26.52
C ILE A 56 -17.14 12.61 -25.43
N PHE A 57 -16.71 11.91 -24.37
CA PHE A 57 -15.85 12.50 -23.33
C PHE A 57 -14.46 12.88 -23.86
N ARG A 58 -13.87 12.09 -24.77
CA ARG A 58 -12.63 12.48 -25.46
C ARG A 58 -12.81 13.73 -26.32
N PHE A 59 -13.94 13.83 -27.04
CA PHE A 59 -14.24 15.00 -27.87
C PHE A 59 -14.52 16.25 -27.02
N LEU A 60 -15.23 16.10 -25.90
CA LEU A 60 -15.53 17.17 -24.95
C LEU A 60 -14.26 17.63 -24.20
N TRP A 61 -13.34 16.72 -23.89
CA TRP A 61 -12.03 17.05 -23.31
C TRP A 61 -11.14 17.81 -24.30
N ILE A 62 -11.11 17.40 -25.58
CA ILE A 62 -10.37 18.10 -26.64
C ILE A 62 -10.95 19.51 -26.87
N MET A 63 -12.27 19.67 -26.91
CA MET A 63 -12.92 20.98 -27.04
C MET A 63 -12.63 21.89 -25.85
N LYS A 64 -12.54 21.34 -24.63
CA LYS A 64 -12.17 22.07 -23.40
C LYS A 64 -10.68 22.43 -23.32
N GLN A 65 -9.86 21.91 -24.23
CA GLN A 65 -8.41 22.18 -24.31
C GLN A 65 -8.03 23.05 -25.51
N ASN A 66 -8.95 23.37 -26.42
CA ASN A 66 -8.63 24.12 -27.64
C ASN A 66 -8.54 25.65 -27.44
N GLU A 67 -8.65 26.14 -26.20
CA GLU A 67 -8.50 27.57 -25.86
C GLU A 67 -7.78 27.79 -24.52
N SER A 68 -7.09 26.80 -23.96
CA SER A 68 -6.30 27.01 -22.74
C SER A 68 -4.94 27.62 -23.08
N GLU A 69 -4.71 28.83 -22.61
CA GLU A 69 -3.40 29.49 -22.68
C GLU A 69 -2.45 28.88 -21.65
N LEU A 70 -1.34 28.33 -22.13
CA LEU A 70 -0.18 27.96 -21.34
C LEU A 70 0.95 28.93 -21.71
N PHE A 71 1.35 29.77 -20.75
CA PHE A 71 2.45 30.73 -20.92
C PHE A 71 2.27 31.71 -22.10
N GLY A 72 1.05 32.21 -22.32
CA GLY A 72 0.78 33.30 -23.27
C GLY A 72 0.98 32.95 -24.75
N ARG A 73 0.96 31.65 -25.13
CA ARG A 73 0.98 31.20 -26.52
C ARG A 73 -0.15 30.21 -26.77
N THR A 74 -0.98 30.49 -27.77
CA THR A 74 -2.10 29.63 -28.19
C THR A 74 -1.58 28.36 -28.86
N ILE A 75 -1.99 27.19 -28.36
CA ILE A 75 -1.60 25.88 -28.90
C ILE A 75 -2.60 25.48 -30.00
N ARG A 76 -2.12 25.24 -31.22
CA ARG A 76 -2.91 24.61 -32.28
C ARG A 76 -2.61 23.12 -32.31
N VAL A 77 -3.61 22.30 -32.01
CA VAL A 77 -3.51 20.85 -32.07
C VAL A 77 -4.07 20.36 -33.40
N ASN A 78 -3.20 19.88 -34.30
CA ASN A 78 -3.62 19.20 -35.53
C ASN A 78 -3.57 17.69 -35.33
N LEU A 79 -4.61 16.97 -35.78
CA LEU A 79 -4.56 15.50 -35.84
C LEU A 79 -3.51 15.05 -36.87
N ALA A 80 -2.54 14.26 -36.43
CA ALA A 80 -1.67 13.53 -37.33
C ALA A 80 -2.49 12.50 -38.13
N LYS A 81 -2.33 12.48 -39.46
CA LYS A 81 -3.00 11.49 -40.31
C LYS A 81 -2.48 10.09 -39.93
N PRO A 82 -3.36 9.11 -39.66
CA PRO A 82 -2.93 7.74 -39.44
C PRO A 82 -2.26 7.20 -40.71
N MET A 83 -1.15 6.50 -40.54
CA MET A 83 -0.43 5.86 -41.63
C MET A 83 -1.36 4.88 -42.34
N ARG A 84 -1.54 5.04 -43.66
CA ARG A 84 -2.29 4.10 -44.50
C ARG A 84 -1.54 2.76 -44.49
N ILE A 85 -2.08 1.78 -43.77
CA ILE A 85 -1.70 0.38 -43.94
C ILE A 85 -2.18 0.00 -45.35
N LYS A 86 -1.24 -0.32 -46.25
CA LYS A 86 -1.58 -0.88 -47.57
C LYS A 86 -2.17 -2.27 -47.36
N GLU A 87 -3.33 -2.51 -47.97
CA GLU A 87 -3.99 -3.81 -48.00
C GLU A 87 -3.03 -4.87 -48.58
N GLY A 88 -2.78 -5.93 -47.81
CA GLY A 88 -1.99 -7.07 -48.29
C GLY A 88 -1.10 -7.81 -47.29
N SER A 89 -1.23 -7.64 -45.96
CA SER A 89 -0.49 -8.48 -45.01
C SER A 89 -1.29 -8.76 -43.75
N SER A 90 -1.91 -9.94 -43.69
CA SER A 90 -2.56 -10.49 -42.49
C SER A 90 -1.54 -11.35 -41.70
N ARG A 91 -0.44 -10.75 -41.26
CA ARG A 91 0.50 -11.44 -40.35
C ARG A 91 0.62 -10.66 -39.03
N PRO A 92 0.26 -11.26 -37.88
CA PRO A 92 0.54 -10.70 -36.57
C PRO A 92 2.05 -10.47 -36.39
N VAL A 93 2.43 -9.34 -35.78
CA VAL A 93 3.82 -8.87 -35.53
C VAL A 93 4.54 -9.67 -34.42
N TRP A 94 4.05 -10.86 -34.07
CA TRP A 94 4.61 -11.73 -33.02
C TRP A 94 4.84 -13.15 -33.52
N SER A 95 5.41 -13.30 -34.72
CA SER A 95 5.78 -14.61 -35.26
C SER A 95 7.13 -14.58 -35.96
N ASP A 96 8.15 -14.11 -35.25
CA ASP A 96 9.54 -14.43 -35.59
C ASP A 96 10.15 -15.23 -34.42
N ASP A 97 10.04 -16.55 -34.52
CA ASP A 97 10.65 -17.57 -33.67
C ASP A 97 12.18 -17.73 -33.90
N ASP A 98 12.86 -16.67 -34.32
CA ASP A 98 14.31 -16.70 -34.57
C ASP A 98 15.14 -16.34 -33.32
N TRP A 99 14.51 -15.70 -32.33
CA TRP A 99 15.20 -15.35 -31.07
C TRP A 99 15.25 -16.51 -30.07
N LEU A 100 14.18 -17.32 -29.99
CA LEU A 100 14.10 -18.45 -29.06
C LEU A 100 15.05 -19.60 -29.41
N LYS A 101 15.36 -19.81 -30.70
CA LYS A 101 16.30 -20.84 -31.17
C LYS A 101 17.76 -20.53 -30.85
N LYS A 102 18.13 -19.25 -30.75
CA LYS A 102 19.53 -18.83 -30.64
C LYS A 102 20.07 -18.85 -29.21
N PHE A 103 19.21 -18.86 -28.21
CA PHE A 103 19.61 -18.71 -26.80
C PHE A 103 19.06 -19.77 -25.83
N SER A 104 18.21 -20.71 -26.27
CA SER A 104 17.68 -21.76 -25.37
C SER A 104 18.48 -23.06 -25.34
N GLY A 105 19.50 -23.23 -26.19
CA GLY A 105 20.28 -24.47 -26.28
C GLY A 105 21.73 -24.32 -25.84
N LYS A 106 21.99 -24.40 -24.53
CA LYS A 106 23.26 -24.90 -23.96
C LYS A 106 23.14 -25.15 -22.45
N THR A 107 22.46 -26.23 -22.11
CA THR A 107 22.76 -27.04 -20.93
C THR A 107 22.20 -28.42 -21.26
N LEU A 108 23.09 -29.43 -21.25
CA LEU A 108 22.84 -30.84 -21.61
C LEU A 108 23.08 -31.20 -23.09
N GLU A 109 24.35 -31.25 -23.47
CA GLU A 109 24.90 -32.41 -24.20
C GLU A 109 26.31 -32.69 -23.68
N GLU A 110 26.37 -33.45 -22.59
CA GLU A 110 27.37 -34.50 -22.38
C GLU A 110 26.85 -35.36 -21.22
N ASN A 111 25.93 -36.27 -21.55
CA ASN A 111 26.04 -37.67 -21.14
C ASN A 111 24.91 -38.49 -21.76
N LYS A 112 25.35 -39.59 -22.36
CA LYS A 112 24.67 -40.49 -23.27
C LYS A 112 23.53 -41.30 -22.64
N GLU A 113 22.56 -41.62 -23.51
CA GLU A 113 21.89 -42.92 -23.71
C GLU A 113 21.27 -43.60 -22.47
N GLU A 114 19.94 -43.66 -22.40
CA GLU A 114 19.16 -44.88 -22.73
C GLU A 114 17.64 -44.64 -22.59
N GLU A 115 16.88 -45.41 -23.36
CA GLU A 115 15.49 -45.24 -23.77
C GLU A 115 14.42 -45.54 -22.69
N GLY A 116 13.37 -44.71 -22.69
CA GLY A 116 11.97 -45.15 -22.89
C GLY A 116 11.22 -45.94 -21.79
N SER A 117 10.27 -45.27 -21.11
CA SER A 117 8.87 -45.73 -21.04
C SER A 117 7.92 -44.64 -20.47
N GLU A 118 6.71 -44.64 -21.02
CA GLU A 118 5.61 -43.66 -20.92
C GLU A 118 4.86 -43.61 -19.56
N PRO A 119 3.93 -42.63 -19.34
CA PRO A 119 3.82 -41.85 -18.10
C PRO A 119 2.64 -42.22 -17.18
N PRO A 120 2.56 -41.61 -15.97
CA PRO A 120 1.26 -41.36 -15.35
C PRO A 120 1.03 -39.91 -14.90
N LYS A 121 -0.17 -39.43 -15.27
CA LYS A 121 -1.13 -38.55 -14.58
C LYS A 121 -0.62 -37.42 -13.68
N VAL A 122 -0.89 -36.20 -14.16
CA VAL A 122 -0.86 -34.93 -13.43
C VAL A 122 -2.06 -34.85 -12.48
N GLU A 123 -1.79 -34.77 -11.18
CA GLU A 123 -2.72 -34.25 -10.18
C GLU A 123 -2.34 -32.81 -9.81
N THR A 124 -3.36 -31.96 -9.82
CA THR A 124 -3.32 -30.51 -9.60
C THR A 124 -3.03 -30.19 -8.14
N GLN A 125 -1.96 -29.44 -7.86
CA GLN A 125 -1.78 -28.75 -6.58
C GLN A 125 -1.98 -27.25 -6.78
N GLU A 126 -2.92 -26.72 -5.99
CA GLU A 126 -3.38 -25.34 -5.98
C GLU A 126 -2.24 -24.39 -5.60
N GLY A 127 -2.08 -23.32 -6.40
CA GLY A 127 -0.98 -22.38 -6.27
C GLY A 127 -1.09 -21.49 -5.04
N GLU A 128 -0.04 -21.47 -4.22
CA GLU A 128 0.28 -20.36 -3.33
C GLU A 128 0.52 -19.08 -4.16
N PRO A 129 0.05 -17.90 -3.72
CA PRO A 129 0.26 -16.68 -4.47
C PRO A 129 1.74 -16.29 -4.40
N ALA A 130 2.34 -16.07 -5.57
CA ALA A 130 3.73 -15.66 -5.74
C ALA A 130 4.11 -14.52 -4.77
N ALA A 131 5.05 -14.80 -3.87
CA ALA A 131 5.64 -13.80 -2.99
C ALA A 131 6.25 -12.68 -3.86
N LYS A 132 5.64 -11.48 -3.81
CA LYS A 132 6.20 -10.28 -4.42
C LYS A 132 7.62 -10.11 -3.89
N LYS A 133 8.61 -9.97 -4.79
CA LYS A 133 10.00 -9.64 -4.40
C LYS A 133 9.96 -8.48 -3.40
N ALA A 134 10.40 -8.74 -2.16
CA ALA A 134 10.44 -7.71 -1.13
C ALA A 134 11.32 -6.56 -1.66
N ARG A 135 10.77 -5.35 -1.68
CA ARG A 135 11.56 -4.16 -2.01
C ARG A 135 12.62 -4.01 -0.93
N SER A 136 13.81 -3.55 -1.30
CA SER A 136 14.83 -3.22 -0.31
C SER A 136 14.32 -2.09 0.58
N ASN A 137 14.53 -2.23 1.88
CA ASN A 137 14.14 -1.22 2.87
C ASN A 137 15.22 -0.13 2.91
N PRO A 138 14.88 1.14 2.57
CA PRO A 138 15.84 2.24 2.62
C PRO A 138 16.34 2.47 4.04
N GLN A 139 17.62 2.84 4.15
CA GLN A 139 18.21 3.28 5.41
C GLN A 139 18.54 4.76 5.31
N VAL A 140 18.09 5.54 6.29
CA VAL A 140 18.27 6.99 6.33
C VAL A 140 18.92 7.40 7.64
N TYR A 141 19.57 8.57 7.63
CA TYR A 141 20.21 9.10 8.81
C TYR A 141 19.81 10.55 9.10
N MET A 142 19.91 10.92 10.37
CA MET A 142 19.77 12.29 10.86
C MET A 142 20.91 12.61 11.82
N ASP A 143 21.67 13.65 11.51
CA ASP A 143 22.69 14.22 12.39
C ASP A 143 22.01 15.26 13.30
N ILE A 144 22.10 15.02 14.60
CA ILE A 144 21.37 15.78 15.62
C ILE A 144 22.29 16.77 16.32
N LYS A 145 21.80 17.98 16.50
CA LYS A 145 22.44 19.04 17.28
C LYS A 145 21.53 19.47 18.42
N ILE A 146 22.02 19.41 19.66
CA ILE A 146 21.31 19.87 20.86
C ILE A 146 21.95 21.18 21.33
N GLY A 147 21.18 22.26 21.26
CA GLY A 147 21.69 23.62 21.46
C GLY A 147 22.77 23.94 20.43
N ASN A 148 24.00 24.13 20.90
CA ASN A 148 25.16 24.37 20.04
C ASN A 148 26.10 23.16 19.89
N LYS A 149 25.78 22.01 20.50
CA LYS A 149 26.64 20.83 20.51
C LYS A 149 26.10 19.73 19.57
N PRO A 150 26.95 19.10 18.75
CA PRO A 150 26.56 17.89 18.03
C PRO A 150 26.32 16.76 19.04
N ALA A 151 25.15 16.11 18.96
CA ALA A 151 24.77 15.03 19.86
C ALA A 151 25.10 13.64 19.28
N GLY A 152 25.09 13.52 17.95
CA GLY A 152 25.41 12.29 17.24
C GLY A 152 24.49 12.06 16.05
N ARG A 153 24.52 10.84 15.52
CA ARG A 153 23.74 10.39 14.37
C ARG A 153 22.71 9.36 14.78
N ILE A 154 21.49 9.48 14.26
CA ILE A 154 20.45 8.45 14.35
C ILE A 154 20.32 7.81 12.97
N GLN A 155 20.41 6.48 12.93
CA GLN A 155 20.15 5.68 11.73
C GLN A 155 18.79 5.00 11.85
N MET A 156 18.03 5.02 10.77
CA MET A 156 16.66 4.52 10.73
C MET A 156 16.45 3.65 9.50
N LEU A 157 15.81 2.50 9.71
CA LEU A 157 15.33 1.62 8.66
C LEU A 157 13.87 1.97 8.34
N LEU A 158 13.57 2.24 7.07
CA LEU A 158 12.23 2.52 6.59
C LEU A 158 11.58 1.25 6.03
N ARG A 159 10.37 0.93 6.50
CA ARG A 159 9.61 -0.27 6.10
C ARG A 159 8.86 -0.06 4.79
N SER A 160 9.62 0.06 3.69
CA SER A 160 9.06 0.20 2.33
C SER A 160 8.33 -1.07 1.86
N ASP A 161 8.59 -2.20 2.50
CA ASP A 161 7.90 -3.47 2.33
C ASP A 161 6.43 -3.41 2.78
N VAL A 162 6.13 -2.66 3.84
CA VAL A 162 4.77 -2.56 4.42
C VAL A 162 4.07 -1.26 4.01
N VAL A 163 4.79 -0.13 4.06
CA VAL A 163 4.24 1.21 3.83
C VAL A 163 5.10 1.98 2.83
N PRO A 164 5.09 1.58 1.53
CA PRO A 164 5.96 2.18 0.52
C PRO A 164 5.72 3.67 0.29
N MET A 165 4.48 4.17 0.34
CA MET A 165 4.22 5.60 0.14
C MET A 165 4.76 6.42 1.31
N THR A 166 4.53 5.94 2.54
CA THR A 166 4.99 6.64 3.75
C THR A 166 6.52 6.64 3.84
N ALA A 167 7.14 5.49 3.56
CA ALA A 167 8.60 5.34 3.54
C ALA A 167 9.25 6.25 2.47
N GLU A 168 8.69 6.30 1.25
CA GLU A 168 9.23 7.12 0.17
C GLU A 168 9.12 8.62 0.46
N ASN A 169 8.02 9.06 1.07
CA ASN A 169 7.87 10.44 1.52
C ASN A 169 8.98 10.80 2.52
N PHE A 170 9.20 9.96 3.54
CA PHE A 170 10.22 10.22 4.54
C PHE A 170 11.64 10.19 3.96
N ARG A 171 11.92 9.24 3.07
CA ARG A 171 13.21 9.14 2.33
C ARG A 171 13.51 10.41 1.56
N CYS A 172 12.58 10.87 0.73
CA CYS A 172 12.72 12.11 -0.04
C CYS A 172 12.92 13.35 0.84
N LEU A 173 12.25 13.41 2.00
CA LEU A 173 12.41 14.50 2.95
C LEU A 173 13.78 14.47 3.66
N CYS A 174 14.39 13.30 3.79
CA CYS A 174 15.77 13.16 4.29
C CYS A 174 16.79 13.56 3.22
N THR A 175 16.64 13.10 1.97
CA THR A 175 17.59 13.38 0.88
C THR A 175 17.49 14.79 0.31
N HIS A 176 16.38 15.50 0.58
CA HIS A 176 16.09 16.83 0.04
C HIS A 176 15.98 16.87 -1.50
N GLU A 177 15.79 15.72 -2.15
CA GLU A 177 15.77 15.60 -3.61
C GLU A 177 14.63 16.38 -4.30
N LYS A 178 13.57 16.70 -3.56
CA LYS A 178 12.42 17.49 -4.04
C LYS A 178 12.57 19.00 -3.76
N GLY A 179 13.73 19.45 -3.29
CA GLY A 179 14.03 20.86 -2.99
C GLY A 179 13.47 21.35 -1.65
N PHE A 180 13.01 20.45 -0.78
CA PHE A 180 12.62 20.70 0.60
C PHE A 180 12.81 19.42 1.42
N GLY A 181 12.95 19.55 2.76
CA GLY A 181 13.23 18.40 3.61
C GLY A 181 13.49 18.75 5.07
N PHE A 182 14.00 17.78 5.82
CA PHE A 182 14.19 17.89 7.27
C PHE A 182 15.44 18.65 7.71
N LYS A 183 16.41 18.84 6.81
CA LYS A 183 17.65 19.58 7.10
C LYS A 183 17.34 20.98 7.64
N GLY A 184 17.85 21.29 8.82
CA GLY A 184 17.64 22.56 9.53
C GLY A 184 16.34 22.64 10.33
N SER A 185 15.44 21.65 10.23
CA SER A 185 14.22 21.59 11.04
C SER A 185 14.51 21.14 12.48
N SER A 186 13.56 21.35 13.38
CA SER A 186 13.72 21.05 14.80
C SER A 186 12.71 20.05 15.33
N PHE A 187 13.10 19.33 16.38
CA PHE A 187 12.15 18.63 17.25
C PHE A 187 11.48 19.67 18.14
N HIS A 188 10.25 20.04 17.78
CA HIS A 188 9.51 21.13 18.41
C HIS A 188 8.70 20.66 19.62
N ARG A 189 8.43 19.35 19.72
CA ARG A 189 7.69 18.76 20.85
C ARG A 189 8.36 17.48 21.34
N ILE A 190 8.83 17.47 22.58
CA ILE A 190 9.55 16.34 23.18
C ILE A 190 8.95 16.08 24.57
N ILE A 191 8.34 14.91 24.74
CA ILE A 191 7.77 14.47 26.02
C ILE A 191 8.53 13.22 26.48
N PRO A 192 9.26 13.31 27.61
CA PRO A 192 9.96 12.16 28.17
C PRO A 192 9.00 11.00 28.45
N GLN A 193 9.46 9.77 28.25
CA GLN A 193 8.70 8.52 28.39
C GLN A 193 7.49 8.44 27.45
N PHE A 194 7.48 9.24 26.39
CA PHE A 194 6.43 9.19 25.38
C PHE A 194 7.02 9.23 23.97
N MET A 195 7.36 10.43 23.46
CA MET A 195 7.88 10.58 22.10
C MET A 195 8.61 11.91 21.85
N CYS A 196 9.40 11.91 20.79
CA CYS A 196 10.11 13.08 20.25
C CYS A 196 9.53 13.40 18.86
N GLN A 197 8.77 14.49 18.74
CA GLN A 197 8.11 14.92 17.50
C GLN A 197 8.88 16.02 16.78
N GLY A 198 9.02 15.85 15.47
CA GLY A 198 9.73 16.74 14.56
C GLY A 198 9.10 16.77 13.16
N GLY A 199 9.83 17.29 12.19
CA GLY A 199 9.42 17.28 10.78
C GLY A 199 8.55 18.45 10.33
N ASP A 200 8.32 19.46 11.18
CA ASP A 200 7.78 20.75 10.76
C ASP A 200 8.93 21.66 10.28
N PHE A 201 9.17 21.63 8.97
CA PHE A 201 10.18 22.46 8.31
C PHE A 201 9.61 23.74 7.70
N THR A 202 8.30 23.98 7.78
CA THR A 202 7.68 25.19 7.18
C THR A 202 7.38 26.25 8.24
N ASN A 203 6.77 25.85 9.36
CA ASN A 203 6.32 26.77 10.41
C ASN A 203 7.13 26.59 11.70
N HIS A 204 7.84 25.46 11.84
CA HIS A 204 8.69 25.12 12.98
C HIS A 204 7.98 25.15 14.35
N ASN A 205 6.66 24.98 14.38
CA ASN A 205 5.84 25.07 15.60
C ASN A 205 4.84 23.92 15.75
N GLY A 206 4.84 22.95 14.83
CA GLY A 206 3.93 21.79 14.84
C GLY A 206 2.65 22.00 14.02
N THR A 207 2.45 23.15 13.41
CA THR A 207 1.27 23.42 12.54
C THR A 207 1.55 23.20 11.05
N GLY A 208 2.83 23.11 10.69
CA GLY A 208 3.28 23.09 9.31
C GLY A 208 3.62 21.70 8.78
N GLY A 209 4.44 21.69 7.73
CA GLY A 209 4.87 20.50 7.03
C GLY A 209 4.06 20.21 5.76
N LYS A 210 4.71 19.53 4.82
CA LYS A 210 4.10 19.05 3.58
C LYS A 210 4.78 17.77 3.13
N SER A 211 4.01 16.88 2.52
CA SER A 211 4.53 15.66 1.90
C SER A 211 5.06 15.93 0.49
N ILE A 212 5.74 14.96 -0.09
CA ILE A 212 6.10 14.98 -1.52
C ILE A 212 4.89 14.86 -2.45
N TYR A 213 3.76 14.37 -1.95
CA TYR A 213 2.51 14.17 -2.69
C TYR A 213 1.57 15.39 -2.62
N GLY A 214 1.93 16.42 -1.86
CA GLY A 214 1.08 17.59 -1.60
C GLY A 214 1.04 17.96 -0.13
N LYS A 215 0.03 18.72 0.28
CA LYS A 215 -0.10 19.16 1.69
C LYS A 215 -0.26 17.98 2.65
N LYS A 216 -1.11 17.02 2.28
CA LYS A 216 -1.46 15.84 3.10
C LYS A 216 -1.65 14.61 2.21
N PHE A 217 -1.47 13.42 2.77
CA PHE A 217 -1.76 12.13 2.14
C PHE A 217 -2.44 11.16 3.12
N ASP A 218 -3.02 10.11 2.56
CA ASP A 218 -3.86 9.14 3.28
C ASP A 218 -3.05 8.22 4.22
N ASP A 219 -3.73 7.61 5.19
CA ASP A 219 -3.15 6.56 6.04
C ASP A 219 -3.05 5.25 5.25
N GLU A 220 -1.82 4.79 5.00
CA GLU A 220 -1.57 3.66 4.11
C GLU A 220 -2.04 2.32 4.70
N ASN A 221 -1.59 1.99 5.92
CA ASN A 221 -2.10 0.89 6.73
C ASN A 221 -1.65 1.03 8.19
N PHE A 222 -2.23 0.21 9.06
CA PHE A 222 -1.90 0.13 10.49
C PHE A 222 -1.39 -1.26 10.89
N ILE A 223 -0.64 -1.92 10.00
CA ILE A 223 -0.11 -3.28 10.25
C ILE A 223 0.96 -3.22 11.34
N LEU A 224 1.91 -2.28 11.21
CA LEU A 224 2.94 -2.02 12.20
C LEU A 224 2.34 -1.32 13.43
N LYS A 225 2.78 -1.73 14.62
CA LYS A 225 2.26 -1.30 15.92
C LYS A 225 3.35 -0.60 16.73
N HIS A 226 2.94 0.21 17.70
CA HIS A 226 3.86 0.93 18.59
C HIS A 226 4.30 0.02 19.75
N THR A 227 5.08 -1.02 19.42
CA THR A 227 5.46 -2.09 20.36
C THR A 227 6.52 -1.67 21.38
N GLY A 228 7.30 -0.62 21.11
CA GLY A 228 8.41 -0.21 21.97
C GLY A 228 9.08 1.10 21.55
N PRO A 229 10.22 1.44 22.19
CA PRO A 229 11.01 2.62 21.88
C PRO A 229 11.74 2.49 20.54
N GLY A 230 12.06 3.63 19.92
CA GLY A 230 12.84 3.69 18.67
C GLY A 230 12.01 3.43 17.42
N LEU A 231 10.68 3.49 17.47
CA LEU A 231 9.83 3.35 16.29
C LEU A 231 9.53 4.72 15.67
N LEU A 232 9.52 4.77 14.35
CA LEU A 232 9.12 5.92 13.56
C LEU A 232 7.63 5.84 13.22
N SER A 233 6.91 6.92 13.50
CA SER A 233 5.47 7.01 13.24
C SER A 233 5.06 8.41 12.80
N MET A 234 4.03 8.48 11.96
CA MET A 234 3.56 9.75 11.38
C MET A 234 2.73 10.55 12.39
N ALA A 235 3.05 11.83 12.54
CA ALA A 235 2.19 12.75 13.27
C ALA A 235 1.09 13.27 12.33
N ASN A 236 -0.16 13.22 12.80
CA ASN A 236 -1.33 13.63 12.05
C ASN A 236 -2.28 14.45 12.94
N SER A 237 -3.29 15.07 12.31
CA SER A 237 -4.35 15.83 12.99
C SER A 237 -5.72 15.20 12.77
N GLY A 238 -5.77 13.88 12.65
CA GLY A 238 -6.93 13.09 12.27
C GLY A 238 -6.66 12.15 11.09
N PRO A 239 -7.65 11.31 10.73
CA PRO A 239 -7.49 10.33 9.65
C PRO A 239 -7.10 10.98 8.32
N ASN A 240 -6.19 10.36 7.58
CA ASN A 240 -5.74 10.77 6.25
C ASN A 240 -5.14 12.18 6.20
N THR A 241 -4.39 12.57 7.24
CA THR A 241 -3.76 13.89 7.32
C THR A 241 -2.24 13.85 7.47
N ASN A 242 -1.60 12.80 6.95
CA ASN A 242 -0.16 12.64 7.02
C ASN A 242 0.54 13.70 6.15
N GLY A 243 1.61 14.30 6.68
CA GLY A 243 2.37 15.34 5.98
C GLY A 243 3.87 15.02 5.99
N SER A 244 4.65 15.85 6.68
CA SER A 244 6.06 15.59 6.96
C SER A 244 6.37 15.39 8.43
N GLN A 245 5.43 15.71 9.32
CA GLN A 245 5.67 15.58 10.74
C GLN A 245 5.68 14.11 11.15
N PHE A 246 6.64 13.78 12.00
CA PHE A 246 6.86 12.43 12.50
C PHE A 246 7.24 12.48 13.97
N PHE A 247 7.18 11.35 14.64
CA PHE A 247 7.72 11.18 15.97
C PHE A 247 8.50 9.88 16.11
N LEU A 248 9.48 9.92 17.02
CA LEU A 248 10.24 8.77 17.48
C LEU A 248 9.71 8.37 18.87
N THR A 249 9.31 7.12 19.03
CA THR A 249 8.82 6.61 20.32
C THR A 249 9.96 6.46 21.33
N CYS A 250 9.72 6.82 22.59
CA CYS A 250 10.68 6.63 23.70
C CYS A 250 10.25 5.51 24.66
N ASP A 251 9.01 5.06 24.54
CA ASP A 251 8.40 3.96 25.29
C ASP A 251 7.34 3.26 24.40
N LYS A 252 6.70 2.21 24.91
CA LYS A 252 5.55 1.56 24.27
C LYS A 252 4.34 2.52 24.29
N THR A 253 3.79 2.83 23.11
CA THR A 253 2.67 3.76 22.95
C THR A 253 1.50 3.12 22.20
N ASP A 254 1.00 1.99 22.71
CA ASP A 254 -0.04 1.16 22.06
C ASP A 254 -1.39 1.87 21.89
N TRP A 255 -1.71 2.88 22.69
CA TRP A 255 -2.92 3.69 22.51
C TRP A 255 -2.95 4.53 21.21
N LEU A 256 -1.82 4.62 20.50
CA LEU A 256 -1.70 5.27 19.19
C LEU A 256 -1.92 4.29 18.02
N ASP A 257 -2.03 2.99 18.32
CA ASP A 257 -2.26 1.96 17.30
C ASP A 257 -3.60 2.18 16.58
N GLY A 258 -3.58 2.10 15.25
CA GLY A 258 -4.76 2.34 14.41
C GLY A 258 -5.08 3.83 14.18
N LYS A 259 -4.31 4.75 14.79
CA LYS A 259 -4.45 6.20 14.56
C LYS A 259 -3.26 6.80 13.85
N HIS A 260 -2.06 6.27 14.10
CA HIS A 260 -0.81 6.73 13.51
C HIS A 260 -0.14 5.59 12.74
N VAL A 261 0.34 5.89 11.54
CA VAL A 261 1.04 4.94 10.67
C VAL A 261 2.48 4.82 11.15
N VAL A 262 2.84 3.64 11.64
CA VAL A 262 4.24 3.26 11.94
C VAL A 262 4.90 2.85 10.64
N PHE A 263 6.10 3.36 10.36
CA PHE A 263 6.76 3.18 9.07
C PHE A 263 8.26 2.90 9.12
N GLY A 264 8.86 2.77 10.30
CA GLY A 264 10.27 2.49 10.43
C GLY A 264 10.70 2.29 11.87
N GLU A 265 11.99 2.02 12.04
CA GLU A 265 12.63 1.83 13.34
C GLU A 265 14.06 2.37 13.34
N VAL A 266 14.55 2.76 14.50
CA VAL A 266 15.92 3.20 14.73
C VAL A 266 16.79 1.95 14.84
N THR A 267 17.77 1.84 13.94
CA THR A 267 18.75 0.74 13.93
C THR A 267 19.99 1.09 14.75
N GLU A 268 20.45 2.34 14.69
CA GLU A 268 21.58 2.85 15.45
C GLU A 268 21.31 4.26 15.98
N GLY A 269 21.96 4.65 17.07
CA GLY A 269 21.80 5.97 17.67
C GLY A 269 20.61 6.09 18.64
N LEU A 270 20.19 4.98 19.25
CA LEU A 270 19.16 5.00 20.30
C LEU A 270 19.60 5.83 21.51
N ASP A 271 20.91 5.88 21.80
CA ASP A 271 21.53 6.74 22.80
C ASP A 271 21.35 8.23 22.45
N VAL A 272 21.48 8.62 21.17
CA VAL A 272 21.21 9.98 20.70
C VAL A 272 19.72 10.31 20.88
N LEU A 273 18.83 9.37 20.59
CA LEU A 273 17.39 9.54 20.86
C LEU A 273 17.11 9.78 22.35
N ARG A 274 17.79 9.06 23.26
CA ARG A 274 17.69 9.31 24.71
C ARG A 274 18.23 10.69 25.11
N GLN A 275 19.27 11.18 24.44
CA GLN A 275 19.76 12.55 24.67
C GLN A 275 18.73 13.61 24.22
N ILE A 276 18.02 13.37 23.12
CA ILE A 276 16.89 14.22 22.68
C ILE A 276 15.78 14.18 23.72
N GLU A 277 15.38 12.98 24.17
CA GLU A 277 14.33 12.76 25.17
C GLU A 277 14.62 13.53 26.48
N ALA A 278 15.88 13.56 26.92
CA ALA A 278 16.30 14.29 28.13
C ALA A 278 16.04 15.82 28.06
N GLN A 279 15.95 16.37 26.84
CA GLN A 279 15.58 17.76 26.60
C GLN A 279 14.08 18.02 26.67
N GLY A 280 13.26 16.98 26.83
CA GLY A 280 11.81 17.09 26.93
C GLY A 280 11.31 17.65 28.25
N SER A 281 10.04 18.05 28.24
CA SER A 281 9.27 18.51 29.38
C SER A 281 7.87 17.88 29.38
N LYS A 282 7.13 18.01 30.48
CA LYS A 282 5.77 17.45 30.57
C LYS A 282 4.78 18.14 29.61
N ASP A 283 4.96 19.44 29.37
CA ASP A 283 4.20 20.23 28.40
C ASP A 283 4.68 20.02 26.94
N GLY A 284 5.78 19.28 26.76
CA GLY A 284 6.36 18.98 25.46
C GLY A 284 7.31 20.03 24.91
N LYS A 285 7.50 21.17 25.58
CA LYS A 285 8.43 22.22 25.14
C LYS A 285 9.90 21.80 25.38
N PRO A 286 10.76 21.76 24.34
CA PRO A 286 12.16 21.44 24.52
C PRO A 286 12.89 22.45 25.43
N LYS A 287 13.69 21.96 26.38
CA LYS A 287 14.58 22.77 27.24
C LYS A 287 15.66 23.47 26.42
N GLN A 288 16.21 22.75 25.44
CA GLN A 288 17.17 23.26 24.47
C GLN A 288 16.68 22.99 23.06
N LYS A 289 17.10 23.82 22.10
CA LYS A 289 16.74 23.64 20.70
C LYS A 289 17.42 22.38 20.16
N VAL A 290 16.63 21.40 19.74
CA VAL A 290 17.12 20.18 19.08
C VAL A 290 16.88 20.31 17.58
N ILE A 291 17.94 20.30 16.79
CA ILE A 291 17.93 20.56 15.35
C ILE A 291 18.47 19.34 14.61
N ILE A 292 17.85 19.02 13.48
CA ILE A 292 18.38 18.11 12.47
C ILE A 292 19.41 18.92 11.65
N ALA A 293 20.69 18.79 12.01
CA ALA A 293 21.76 19.55 11.38
C ALA A 293 22.01 19.09 9.94
N ASP A 294 21.99 17.78 9.72
CA ASP A 294 22.06 17.18 8.40
C ASP A 294 21.22 15.90 8.37
N CYS A 295 20.82 15.47 7.17
CA CYS A 295 20.09 14.24 6.97
C CYS A 295 20.31 13.72 5.54
N GLY A 296 20.13 12.41 5.35
CA GLY A 296 20.33 11.78 4.05
C GLY A 296 19.96 10.31 4.05
N GLU A 297 20.32 9.63 2.98
CA GLU A 297 20.11 8.20 2.75
C GLU A 297 21.46 7.49 2.65
N TYR A 298 21.53 6.25 3.15
CA TYR A 298 22.64 5.35 2.91
C TYR A 298 22.38 4.56 1.63
N VAL A 299 23.27 4.74 0.65
CA VAL A 299 23.26 4.06 -0.65
C VAL A 299 24.37 3.03 -0.71
#